data_AF-A0A9E4GXC4-F1
#
_entry.id   AF-A0A9E4GXC4-F1
#
_cell.length_a   1.000
_cell.length_b   1.000
_cell.length_c   1.000
_cell.angle_alpha   90.00
_cell.angle_beta   90.00
_cell.angle_gamma   90.00
#
_symmetry.space_group_name_H-M   'P 1'
#
loop_
_entity.id
_entity.type
_entity.pdbx_description
1 polymer ?
#
loop_
_entity_poly.entity_id
_entity_poly.type
_entity_poly.pdbx_seq_one_letter_code
_entity_poly.pdbx_strand_id
1 'polypeptide(L)' 'MGLNIKSEETCRLARELAQLTGEAKTGAITVALRERLERERHRRGADILARELRAIG' A
#
# COMPACT_ATOMS: atom_id res chain seq x y z
N MET A 1 -15.73 4.59 12.22
CA MET A 1 -14.45 5.24 12.56
C MET A 1 -13.78 5.68 11.26
N GLY A 2 -13.19 6.88 11.21
CA GLY A 2 -12.68 7.48 9.96
C GLY A 2 -11.21 7.87 10.05
N LEU A 3 -10.46 7.57 9.00
CA LEU A 3 -9.07 8.02 8.84
C LEU A 3 -9.08 9.50 8.46
N ASN A 4 -8.73 10.38 9.41
CA ASN A 4 -8.66 11.83 9.14
C ASN A 4 -7.26 12.21 8.65
N ILE A 5 -7.07 12.23 7.33
CA ILE A 5 -5.82 12.66 6.70
C ILE A 5 -5.87 14.18 6.46
N LYS A 6 -5.12 14.96 7.24
CA LYS A 6 -4.96 16.43 7.05
C LYS A 6 -3.85 16.77 6.04
N SER A 7 -3.83 16.10 4.90
CA SER A 7 -2.87 16.36 3.83
C SER A 7 -3.61 16.65 2.53
N GLU A 8 -3.44 17.87 2.01
CA GLU A 8 -4.00 18.27 0.70
C GLU A 8 -3.45 17.40 -0.42
N GLU A 9 -2.18 17.03 -0.35
CA GLU A 9 -1.53 16.14 -1.32
C GLU A 9 -2.20 14.77 -1.36
N THR A 10 -2.44 14.17 -0.19
CA THR A 10 -3.11 12.86 -0.13
C THR A 10 -4.53 12.94 -0.68
N CYS A 11 -5.27 14.01 -0.37
CA CYS A 11 -6.60 14.24 -0.92
C CYS A 11 -6.57 14.43 -2.46
N ARG A 12 -5.54 15.08 -3.00
CA ARG A 12 -5.35 15.25 -4.44
C ARG A 12 -5.06 13.92 -5.12
N LEU A 13 -4.09 13.16 -4.61
CA LEU A 13 -3.73 11.84 -5.13
C LEU A 13 -4.92 10.87 -5.08
N ALA A 14 -5.66 10.85 -3.96
CA ALA A 14 -6.85 10.03 -3.84
C ALA A 14 -7.96 10.42 -4.84
N ARG A 15 -8.10 11.72 -5.13
CA ARG A 15 -9.05 12.20 -6.14
C ARG A 15 -8.64 11.81 -7.54
N GLU A 16 -7.37 11.97 -7.88
CA GLU A 16 -6.82 11.63 -9.19
C GLU A 16 -6.90 10.13 -9.45
N LEU A 17 -6.51 9.31 -8.48
CA LEU A 17 -6.62 7.85 -8.57
C LEU A 17 -8.08 7.41 -8.74
N ALA A 18 -9.00 7.95 -7.93
CA ALA A 18 -10.43 7.67 -8.06
C ALA A 18 -11.00 8.06 -9.43
N GLN A 19 -10.56 9.19 -10.00
CA GLN A 19 -10.99 9.60 -11.34
C GLN A 19 -10.45 8.67 -12.43
N LEU A 20 -9.22 8.20 -12.29
CA LEU A 20 -8.60 7.28 -13.24
C LEU A 20 -9.20 5.87 -13.19
N THR A 21 -9.55 5.38 -11.99
CA THR A 21 -10.11 4.02 -11.81
C THR A 21 -11.64 3.98 -11.90
N GLY A 22 -12.32 5.13 -11.81
CA GLY A 22 -13.77 5.20 -11.73
C GLY A 22 -14.35 4.79 -10.37
N GLU A 23 -13.51 4.63 -9.35
CA GLU A 23 -13.90 4.21 -8.01
C GLU A 23 -14.11 5.39 -7.04
N ALA A 24 -14.73 5.14 -5.89
CA ALA A 24 -14.79 6.12 -4.81
C ALA A 24 -13.39 6.37 -4.21
N LYS A 25 -13.12 7.58 -3.72
CA LYS A 25 -11.84 7.95 -3.08
C LYS A 25 -11.42 6.97 -2.00
N THR A 26 -12.36 6.57 -1.14
CA THR A 26 -12.12 5.59 -0.08
C THR A 26 -11.70 4.24 -0.67
N GLY A 27 -12.38 3.77 -1.71
CA GLY A 27 -12.05 2.51 -2.40
C GLY A 27 -10.65 2.57 -3.01
N ALA A 28 -10.36 3.63 -3.76
CA ALA A 28 -9.06 3.85 -4.38
C ALA A 28 -7.92 3.88 -3.33
N ILE A 29 -8.14 4.57 -2.19
CA ILE A 29 -7.18 4.58 -1.07
C ILE A 29 -7.03 3.19 -0.47
N THR A 30 -8.13 2.47 -0.21
CA THR A 30 -8.09 1.13 0.38
C THR A 30 -7.31 0.16 -0.51
N VAL A 31 -7.54 0.18 -1.82
CA VAL A 31 -6.83 -0.67 -2.78
C VAL A 31 -5.34 -0.32 -2.80
N ALA A 32 -5.00 0.98 -2.95
CA ALA A 32 -3.60 1.42 -2.98
C ALA A 32 -2.83 1.03 -1.69
N LEU A 33 -3.46 1.18 -0.53
CA LEU A 33 -2.86 0.77 0.75
C LEU A 33 -2.70 -0.75 0.82
N ARG A 34 -3.69 -1.52 0.37
CA ARG A 34 -3.63 -2.99 0.35
C ARG A 34 -2.48 -3.48 -0.53
N GLU A 35 -2.38 -2.97 -1.76
CA GLU A 35 -1.29 -3.32 -2.67
C GLU A 35 0.08 -2.98 -2.10
N ARG A 36 0.21 -1.79 -1.49
CA ARG A 36 1.48 -1.39 -0.87
C ARG A 36 1.85 -2.32 0.29
N LEU A 37 0.86 -2.71 1.10
CA LEU A 37 1.06 -3.61 2.22
C LEU A 37 1.44 -5.02 1.76
N GLU A 38 0.81 -5.54 0.70
CA GLU A 38 1.15 -6.84 0.11
C GLU A 38 2.57 -6.86 -0.42
N ARG A 39 2.98 -5.82 -1.18
CA ARG A 39 4.36 -5.70 -1.68
C ARG A 39 5.37 -5.66 -0.54
N GLU A 40 5.06 -4.93 0.53
CA GLU A 40 5.95 -4.81 1.69
C GLU A 40 6.03 -6.11 2.48
N ARG A 41 4.90 -6.82 2.66
CA ARG A 41 4.86 -8.15 3.29
C ARG A 41 5.67 -9.16 2.49
N HIS A 42 5.51 -9.19 1.17
CA HIS A 42 6.26 -10.10 0.31
C HIS A 42 7.76 -9.80 0.36
N ARG A 43 8.15 -8.52 0.34
CA ARG A 43 9.56 -8.13 0.46
C ARG A 43 10.16 -8.62 1.77
N ARG A 44 9.48 -8.37 2.89
CA ARG A 44 9.93 -8.84 4.21
C ARG A 44 10.02 -10.36 4.30
N GLY A 45 9.03 -11.09 3.74
CA GLY A 45 9.07 -12.54 3.68
C GLY A 45 10.25 -13.09 2.87
N ALA A 46 10.52 -12.48 1.71
CA ALA A 46 11.68 -12.82 0.89
C ALA A 46 13.02 -12.50 1.59
N ASP A 47 13.09 -11.38 2.31
CA ASP A 47 14.28 -11.00 3.09
C ASP A 47 14.55 -11.96 4.25
N ILE A 48 13.50 -12.46 4.91
CA ILE A 48 13.60 -13.47 5.96
C ILE A 48 14.11 -14.79 5.37
N LEU A 49 13.49 -15.27 4.29
CA LEU A 49 13.91 -16.51 3.63
C LEU A 49 15.36 -16.43 3.14
N ALA A 50 15.75 -15.29 2.55
CA ALA A 50 17.12 -15.05 2.10
C ALA A 50 18.13 -15.02 3.26
N ARG A 51 17.73 -14.55 4.44
CA ARG A 51 18.56 -14.63 5.65
C ARG A 51 18.72 -16.05 6.16
N GLU A 52 17.64 -16.82 6.21
CA GLU A 52 17.68 -18.22 6.66
C GLU A 52 18.56 -19.09 5.75
N LEU A 53 18.44 -18.92 4.43
CA LEU A 53 19.29 -19.62 3.45
C LEU A 53 20.78 -19.29 3.59
N ARG A 54 21.12 -18.06 3.98
CA ARG A 54 22.53 -17.68 4.26
C ARG A 54 23.04 -18.23 5.59
N ALA A 55 22.17 -18.57 6.53
CA ALA A 55 22.57 -19.08 7.84
C ALA A 55 22.89 -20.58 7.84
N ILE A 56 22.48 -21.31 6.80
CA ILE A 56 22.68 -22.75 6.65
C ILE A 56 23.85 -23.14 5.71
N GLY A 57 24.55 -22.15 5.15
CA GLY A 57 25.74 -22.35 4.28
C GLY A 57 26.97 -21.71 4.88
#